data_AF-A0A920UAG8-F1
#
_entry.id   AF-A0A920UAG8-F1
#
_cell.length_a   1.000
_cell.length_b   1.000
_cell.length_c   1.000
_cell.angle_alpha   90.00
_cell.angle_beta   90.00
_cell.angle_gamma   90.00
#
_symmetry.space_group_name_H-M   'P 1'
#
loop_
_entity.id
_entity.type
_entity.pdbx_description
1 polymer ?
#
loop_
_entity_poly.entity_id
_entity_poly.type
_entity_poly.pdbx_seq_one_letter_code
_entity_poly.pdbx_strand_id
1 'polypeptide(L)'
;MSGPGESDQPGSTLLTGGAVVTVNDQGTVHDPGWVLVNGPVIADVGAGEPPHSARRNAETVIDTSGSVVMPGMVNGHTHLFQTLFRGLADENLSWIGLGTASGQSPERSTPKQRALRPPSV
;
A
#
# COMPACT_ATOMS: atom_id res chain seq x y z
N MET A 1 -30.26 29.64 8.95
CA MET A 1 -30.66 28.60 8.00
C MET A 1 -29.47 27.69 7.86
N SER A 2 -29.42 26.60 8.62
CA SER A 2 -28.35 25.61 8.54
C SER A 2 -28.46 24.91 7.17
N GLY A 3 -27.36 24.82 6.44
CA GLY A 3 -27.30 24.14 5.15
C GLY A 3 -27.71 22.65 5.27
N PRO A 4 -27.93 21.96 4.14
CA PRO A 4 -28.21 20.54 4.16
C PRO A 4 -27.11 19.83 4.96
N GLY A 5 -27.52 19.04 5.96
CA GLY A 5 -26.58 18.32 6.81
C GLY A 5 -25.71 17.42 5.93
N GLU A 6 -24.40 17.50 6.13
CA GLU A 6 -23.37 16.83 5.32
C GLU A 6 -23.58 15.30 5.16
N SER A 7 -24.46 14.71 5.97
CA SER A 7 -24.85 13.30 5.97
C SER A 7 -25.87 12.87 4.89
N ASP A 8 -26.41 13.79 4.08
CA ASP A 8 -27.47 13.48 3.07
C ASP A 8 -26.94 13.52 1.62
N GLN A 9 -25.75 12.97 1.41
CA GLN A 9 -25.16 12.85 0.07
C GLN A 9 -25.51 11.49 -0.56
N PRO A 10 -25.92 11.44 -1.85
CA PRO A 10 -26.17 10.17 -2.53
C PRO A 10 -24.90 9.30 -2.52
N GLY A 11 -25.04 8.02 -2.17
CA GLY A 11 -23.93 7.09 -1.98
C GLY A 11 -23.30 7.13 -0.59
N SER A 12 -24.05 7.47 0.46
CA SER A 12 -23.56 7.42 1.84
C SER A 12 -23.54 5.99 2.39
N THR A 13 -22.40 5.57 2.95
CA THR A 13 -22.19 4.22 3.52
C THR A 13 -21.68 4.32 4.95
N LEU A 14 -22.33 3.62 5.87
CA LEU A 14 -21.92 3.50 7.27
C LEU A 14 -21.43 2.09 7.56
N LEU A 15 -20.17 1.97 7.98
CA LEU A 15 -19.57 0.74 8.50
C LEU A 15 -19.68 0.74 10.03
N THR A 16 -20.11 -0.37 10.64
CA THR A 16 -20.34 -0.45 12.10
C THR A 16 -19.83 -1.77 12.68
N GLY A 17 -19.45 -1.77 13.96
CA GLY A 17 -19.24 -2.98 14.77
C GLY A 17 -17.87 -3.66 14.63
N GLY A 18 -17.13 -3.38 13.55
CA GLY A 18 -15.80 -3.94 13.33
C GLY A 18 -14.67 -3.16 14.03
N ALA A 19 -13.47 -3.72 13.97
CA ALA A 19 -12.26 -3.05 14.46
C ALA A 19 -11.75 -2.07 13.39
N VAL A 20 -11.74 -0.77 13.67
CA VAL A 20 -11.30 0.28 12.74
C VAL A 20 -9.86 0.68 13.06
N VAL A 21 -8.95 0.40 12.14
CA VAL A 21 -7.54 0.78 12.21
C VAL A 21 -7.35 2.09 11.46
N THR A 22 -7.11 3.21 12.17
CA THR A 22 -7.09 4.54 11.54
C THR A 22 -5.78 4.87 10.84
N VAL A 23 -4.66 4.33 11.32
CA VAL A 23 -3.30 4.70 10.89
C VAL A 23 -3.05 6.21 11.00
N ASN A 24 -3.73 6.89 11.94
CA ASN A 24 -3.39 8.26 12.31
C ASN A 24 -2.04 8.32 13.06
N ASP A 25 -1.53 9.52 13.32
CA ASP A 25 -0.23 9.71 14.00
C ASP A 25 -0.16 9.03 15.38
N GLN A 26 -1.31 8.79 16.01
CA GLN A 26 -1.42 8.14 17.33
C GLN A 26 -1.58 6.61 17.23
N GLY A 27 -1.68 6.04 16.03
CA GLY A 27 -1.95 4.62 15.82
C GLY A 27 -3.29 4.17 16.39
N THR A 28 -4.30 5.03 16.34
CA THR A 28 -5.60 4.77 17.01
C THR A 28 -6.31 3.58 16.38
N VAL A 29 -6.83 2.69 17.22
CA VAL A 29 -7.71 1.57 16.85
C VAL A 29 -9.00 1.69 17.64
N HIS A 30 -10.14 1.61 16.95
CA HIS A 30 -11.46 1.57 17.57
C HIS A 30 -12.02 0.15 17.48
N ASP A 31 -12.26 -0.50 18.61
CA ASP A 31 -12.83 -1.85 18.67
C ASP A 31 -13.84 -1.95 19.84
N PRO A 32 -15.16 -1.94 19.56
CA PRO A 32 -15.78 -1.75 18.25
C PRO A 32 -15.65 -0.30 17.76
N GLY A 33 -15.70 -0.09 16.46
CA GLY A 33 -15.69 1.22 15.82
C GLY A 33 -16.68 1.35 14.66
N TRP A 34 -16.72 2.55 14.09
CA TRP A 34 -17.56 2.88 12.94
C TRP A 34 -16.90 3.90 12.02
N VAL A 35 -17.29 3.88 10.74
CA VAL A 35 -16.81 4.79 9.70
C VAL A 35 -17.99 5.23 8.85
N LEU A 36 -18.20 6.54 8.71
CA LEU A 36 -19.16 7.12 7.78
C LEU A 36 -18.43 7.59 6.53
N VAL A 37 -18.88 7.12 5.37
CA VAL A 37 -18.35 7.49 4.06
C VAL A 37 -19.45 8.18 3.27
N ASN A 38 -19.17 9.36 2.72
CA ASN A 38 -20.07 10.09 1.83
C ASN A 38 -19.43 10.17 0.44
N GLY A 39 -19.87 9.31 -0.48
CA GLY A 39 -19.26 9.20 -1.80
C GLY A 39 -17.76 8.84 -1.71
N PRO A 40 -16.83 9.69 -2.18
CA PRO A 40 -15.39 9.41 -2.14
C PRO A 40 -14.69 9.84 -0.83
N VAL A 41 -15.40 10.43 0.13
CA VAL A 41 -14.80 11.05 1.33
C VAL A 41 -15.21 10.28 2.59
N ILE A 42 -14.25 10.06 3.49
CA ILE A 42 -14.53 9.64 4.86
C ILE A 42 -15.04 10.87 5.62
N ALA A 43 -16.33 10.89 5.94
CA ALA A 43 -16.97 12.02 6.59
C ALA A 43 -16.72 12.04 8.09
N ASP A 44 -16.72 10.86 8.73
CA ASP A 44 -16.48 10.75 10.17
C ASP A 44 -16.05 9.33 10.57
N VAL A 45 -15.35 9.22 11.70
CA VAL A 45 -14.82 7.96 12.26
C VAL A 45 -14.90 8.03 13.78
N GLY A 46 -15.30 6.93 14.43
CA GLY A 46 -15.33 6.90 15.89
C GLY A 46 -15.33 5.52 16.51
N ALA A 47 -15.26 5.51 17.85
CA ALA A 47 -15.39 4.33 18.68
C ALA A 47 -16.85 4.05 19.05
N GLY A 48 -17.13 2.79 19.37
CA GLY A 48 -18.42 2.35 19.90
C GLY A 48 -19.51 2.33 18.84
N GLU A 49 -20.70 2.78 19.26
CA GLU A 49 -21.88 2.81 18.41
C GLU A 49 -21.93 4.14 17.61
N PRO A 50 -22.23 4.11 16.31
CA PRO A 50 -22.36 5.32 15.51
C PRO A 50 -23.52 6.22 16.00
N PRO A 51 -23.44 7.54 15.76
CA PRO A 51 -24.53 8.46 16.02
C PRO A 51 -25.84 8.02 15.36
N HIS A 52 -26.96 8.15 16.05
CA HIS A 52 -28.28 7.78 15.51
C HIS A 52 -28.63 8.53 14.22
N SER A 53 -28.11 9.76 14.05
CA SER A 53 -28.26 10.53 12.81
C SER A 53 -27.51 9.89 11.65
N ALA A 54 -26.25 9.50 11.84
CA ALA A 54 -25.46 8.81 10.83
C ALA A 54 -26.13 7.49 10.41
N ARG A 55 -26.64 6.71 11.38
CA ARG A 55 -27.32 5.44 11.10
C ARG A 55 -28.65 5.60 10.37
N ARG A 56 -29.38 6.70 10.59
CA ARG A 56 -30.65 6.99 9.91
C ARG A 56 -30.48 7.58 8.51
N ASN A 57 -29.43 8.36 8.30
CA ASN A 57 -29.22 9.11 7.07
C ASN A 57 -28.32 8.36 6.07
N ALA A 58 -27.58 7.34 6.53
CA ALA A 58 -26.80 6.49 5.64
C ALA A 58 -27.70 5.69 4.70
N GLU A 59 -27.43 5.76 3.40
CA GLU A 59 -28.14 4.98 2.38
C GLU A 59 -27.83 3.48 2.53
N THR A 60 -26.58 3.16 2.84
CA THR A 60 -26.13 1.78 3.08
C THR A 60 -25.53 1.66 4.46
N VAL A 61 -25.92 0.62 5.21
CA VAL A 61 -25.30 0.26 6.50
C VAL A 61 -24.72 -1.15 6.40
N ILE A 62 -23.45 -1.29 6.73
CA ILE A 62 -22.70 -2.55 6.68
C ILE A 62 -22.22 -2.90 8.08
N ASP A 63 -22.69 -4.02 8.61
CA ASP A 63 -22.16 -4.61 9.83
C ASP A 63 -20.84 -5.32 9.52
N THR A 64 -19.79 -4.89 10.19
CA THR A 64 -18.41 -5.37 10.04
C THR A 64 -17.92 -6.08 11.31
N SER A 65 -18.85 -6.47 12.20
CA SER A 65 -18.53 -7.22 13.41
C SER A 65 -17.70 -8.48 13.11
N GLY A 66 -16.63 -8.68 13.87
CA GLY A 66 -15.67 -9.77 13.64
C GLY A 66 -14.73 -9.55 12.44
N SER A 67 -14.78 -8.38 11.79
CA SER A 67 -13.89 -7.98 10.69
C SER A 67 -13.05 -6.76 11.06
N VAL A 68 -12.01 -6.51 10.27
CA VAL A 68 -11.16 -5.33 10.38
C VAL A 68 -11.46 -4.36 9.24
N VAL A 69 -11.68 -3.10 9.58
CA VAL A 69 -11.77 -1.97 8.65
C VAL A 69 -10.43 -1.23 8.70
N MET A 70 -9.73 -1.15 7.58
CA MET A 70 -8.41 -0.52 7.47
C MET A 70 -8.27 0.25 6.17
N PRO A 71 -7.36 1.24 6.10
CA PRO A 71 -7.02 1.91 4.85
C PRO A 71 -6.63 0.90 3.77
N GLY A 72 -7.07 1.18 2.54
CA GLY A 72 -6.62 0.43 1.38
C GLY A 72 -5.10 0.50 1.24
N MET A 73 -4.48 -0.64 0.94
CA MET A 73 -3.03 -0.65 0.70
C MET A 73 -2.70 0.13 -0.57
N VAL A 74 -1.68 0.99 -0.48
CA VAL A 74 -1.15 1.73 -1.63
C VAL A 74 -0.04 0.92 -2.28
N ASN A 75 -0.20 0.60 -3.57
CA ASN A 75 0.85 -0.03 -4.35
C ASN A 75 1.72 1.06 -5.00
N GLY A 76 2.93 1.28 -4.47
CA GLY A 76 3.85 2.31 -4.95
C GLY A 76 4.57 1.99 -6.25
N HIS A 77 4.57 0.73 -6.70
CA HIS A 77 5.27 0.31 -7.92
C HIS A 77 4.76 -1.05 -8.41
N THR A 78 4.26 -1.11 -9.63
CA THR A 78 3.80 -2.38 -10.23
C THR A 78 4.17 -2.48 -11.70
N HIS A 79 4.60 -3.68 -12.11
CA HIS A 79 4.75 -4.04 -13.52
C HIS A 79 3.56 -4.88 -13.95
N LEU A 80 2.50 -4.22 -14.42
CA LEU A 80 1.24 -4.87 -14.74
C LEU A 80 1.39 -6.00 -15.76
N PHE A 81 2.11 -5.75 -16.87
CA PHE A 81 2.31 -6.76 -17.92
C PHE A 81 3.11 -7.98 -17.48
N GLN A 82 4.09 -7.79 -16.59
CA GLN A 82 4.90 -8.90 -16.06
C GLN A 82 4.08 -9.83 -15.15
N THR A 83 2.92 -9.37 -14.65
CA THR A 83 2.03 -10.20 -13.83
C THR A 83 1.41 -11.34 -14.63
N LEU A 84 1.17 -11.15 -15.95
CA LEU A 84 0.64 -12.19 -16.83
C LEU A 84 1.61 -13.37 -17.02
N PHE A 85 2.91 -13.15 -16.80
CA PHE A 85 3.96 -14.17 -16.92
C PHE A 85 4.34 -14.79 -15.57
N ARG A 86 3.58 -14.50 -14.50
CA ARG A 86 3.84 -15.04 -13.16
C ARG A 86 3.71 -16.56 -13.17
N GLY A 87 4.81 -17.24 -12.84
CA GLY A 87 4.89 -18.72 -12.87
C GLY A 87 5.36 -19.32 -14.20
N LEU A 88 5.66 -18.50 -15.22
CA LEU A 88 6.12 -18.95 -16.55
C LEU A 88 7.57 -18.52 -16.86
N ALA A 89 8.20 -17.72 -16.00
CA ALA A 89 9.56 -17.21 -16.23
C ALA A 89 10.59 -18.04 -15.47
N ASP A 90 11.26 -18.95 -16.18
CA ASP A 90 12.53 -19.55 -15.74
C ASP A 90 13.67 -18.53 -15.92
N GLU A 91 14.30 -18.19 -14.80
CA GLU A 91 15.69 -17.76 -14.60
C GLU A 91 16.53 -17.18 -15.77
N ASN A 92 16.08 -16.15 -16.50
CA ASN A 92 16.99 -15.08 -16.96
C ASN A 92 16.23 -13.85 -17.51
N LEU A 93 16.06 -12.82 -16.67
CA LEU A 93 15.48 -11.53 -17.06
C LEU A 93 16.55 -10.46 -17.35
N SER A 94 17.80 -10.85 -17.59
CA SER A 94 18.93 -9.92 -17.83
C SER A 94 18.69 -8.95 -18.99
N TRP A 95 17.91 -9.34 -19.99
CA TRP A 95 17.62 -8.54 -21.19
C TRP A 95 16.54 -7.46 -21.01
N ILE A 96 15.76 -7.48 -19.92
CA ILE A 96 14.82 -6.40 -19.54
C ILE A 96 15.43 -5.38 -18.55
N GLY A 97 16.76 -5.37 -18.42
CA GLY A 97 17.47 -4.31 -17.68
C GLY A 97 17.61 -4.55 -16.17
N LEU A 98 17.29 -5.75 -15.67
CA LEU A 98 17.56 -6.14 -14.27
C LEU A 98 18.97 -6.73 -14.05
N GLY A 99 19.81 -6.76 -15.08
CA GLY A 99 21.20 -7.17 -14.96
C GLY A 99 22.11 -5.99 -14.61
N THR A 100 22.51 -5.86 -13.34
CA THR A 100 23.88 -5.56 -12.86
C THR A 100 23.87 -5.07 -11.41
N ALA A 101 23.97 -6.00 -10.46
CA ALA A 101 24.47 -5.70 -9.11
C ALA A 101 25.08 -6.94 -8.46
N SER A 102 25.92 -7.68 -9.17
CA SER A 102 26.92 -8.51 -8.51
C SER A 102 28.28 -8.19 -9.11
N GLY A 103 29.10 -7.54 -8.29
CA GLY A 103 30.49 -7.24 -8.61
C GLY A 103 31.22 -8.53 -8.95
N GLN A 104 31.44 -8.76 -10.24
CA GLN A 104 32.50 -9.64 -10.70
C GLN A 104 33.62 -8.76 -11.22
N SER A 105 34.57 -8.48 -10.32
CA SER A 105 35.91 -8.09 -10.70
C SER A 105 36.46 -9.17 -11.64
N PRO A 106 36.84 -8.86 -12.89
CA PRO A 106 37.54 -9.83 -13.71
C PRO A 106 38.99 -9.84 -13.25
N GLU A 107 39.32 -10.74 -12.33
CA GLU A 107 40.67 -11.26 -12.23
C GLU A 107 40.98 -11.96 -13.57
N ARG A 108 41.62 -11.22 -14.48
CA ARG A 108 42.12 -11.75 -15.74
C ARG A 108 43.61 -12.00 -15.58
N SER A 109 43.95 -13.26 -15.39
CA SER A 109 45.32 -13.77 -15.27
C SER A 109 46.08 -13.74 -16.62
N THR A 110 47.14 -12.91 -16.64
CA THR A 110 48.53 -13.12 -17.14
C THR A 110 48.79 -13.44 -18.64
N PRO A 111 50.04 -13.42 -19.19
CA PRO A 111 51.35 -12.89 -18.74
C PRO A 111 52.16 -12.16 -19.88
N LYS A 112 52.59 -10.88 -19.80
CA LYS A 112 53.70 -10.34 -20.66
C LYS A 112 54.24 -8.93 -20.31
N GLN A 113 54.42 -8.58 -19.04
CA GLN A 113 55.20 -7.37 -18.69
C GLN A 113 56.12 -7.64 -17.49
N ARG A 114 57.16 -8.44 -17.72
CA ARG A 114 58.34 -8.47 -16.85
C ARG A 114 59.57 -8.58 -17.74
N ALA A 115 60.22 -7.44 -17.95
CA ALA A 115 61.68 -7.29 -18.13
C ALA A 115 61.94 -6.07 -19.01
N LEU A 116 62.03 -4.88 -18.43
CA LEU A 116 62.98 -3.84 -18.85
C LEU A 116 63.21 -2.93 -17.63
N ARG A 117 64.20 -3.27 -16.81
CA ARG A 117 64.79 -2.35 -15.85
C ARG A 117 66.31 -2.47 -16.02
N PRO A 118 67.02 -1.42 -16.45
CA PRO A 118 68.46 -1.49 -16.66
C PRO A 118 69.18 -1.58 -15.30
N PRO A 119 70.40 -2.17 -15.25
CA PRO A 119 71.17 -2.22 -14.02
C PRO A 119 71.66 -0.81 -13.64
N SER A 120 71.49 -0.47 -12.37
CA SER A 120 72.16 0.68 -11.76
C SER A 120 73.66 0.40 -11.63
N VAL A 121 74.46 1.44 -11.88
CA VAL A 121 75.92 1.53 -11.62
C VAL A 121 76.26 1.15 -10.19
#